data_AF-A0A1X2GC90-F1
#
_entry.id   AF-A0A1X2GC90-F1
#
_cell.length_a   1.000
_cell.length_b   1.000
_cell.length_c   1.000
_cell.angle_alpha   90.00
_cell.angle_beta   90.00
_cell.angle_gamma   90.00
#
_symmetry.space_group_name_H-M   'P 1'
#
loop_
_entity.id
_entity.type
_entity.pdbx_description
1 polymer ?
#
loop_
_entity_poly.entity_id
_entity_poly.type
_entity_poly.pdbx_seq_one_letter_code
_entity_poly.pdbx_strand_id
1 'polypeptide(L)' 'LGRIRLQKNKQVATSTWIDRQRTNLVAYEYLCHIGEAKDWIEACLGQEIPPVTKLEEFMRNGIILAKLANIIHPGTA' A
#
# COMPACT_ATOMS: atom_id res chain seq x y z
N LEU A 1 -9.43 -8.15 -6.59
CA LEU A 1 -8.94 -8.53 -5.24
C LEU A 1 -10.14 -8.77 -4.34
N GLY A 2 -10.52 -10.05 -4.19
CA GLY A 2 -11.78 -10.45 -3.57
C GLY A 2 -11.70 -10.49 -2.05
N ARG A 3 -12.79 -10.09 -1.38
CA ARG A 3 -12.92 -10.13 0.09
C ARG A 3 -12.55 -11.52 0.61
N ILE A 4 -11.45 -11.63 1.35
CA ILE A 4 -11.08 -12.89 2.02
C ILE A 4 -12.09 -13.11 3.14
N ARG A 5 -13.04 -14.01 2.91
CA ARG A 5 -14.03 -14.41 3.90
C ARG A 5 -13.32 -15.31 4.91
N LEU A 6 -13.05 -14.80 6.11
CA LEU A 6 -12.55 -15.60 7.23
C LEU A 6 -13.54 -16.75 7.49
N GLN A 7 -13.27 -17.94 6.94
CA GLN A 7 -14.06 -19.13 7.23
C GLN A 7 -13.72 -19.60 8.65
N LYS A 8 -14.73 -19.53 9.51
CA LYS A 8 -14.68 -19.84 10.94
C LYS A 8 -14.59 -21.35 11.14
N ASN A 9 -13.39 -21.89 11.35
CA ASN A 9 -13.28 -23.25 11.89
C ASN A 9 -13.64 -23.19 13.39
N LYS A 10 -14.71 -23.90 13.78
CA LYS A 10 -15.44 -23.68 15.04
C LYS A 10 -14.76 -24.27 16.28
N GLN A 11 -13.53 -24.78 16.15
CA GLN A 11 -12.80 -25.41 17.23
C GLN A 11 -11.58 -24.55 17.59
N VAL A 12 -11.69 -23.85 18.71
CA VAL A 12 -10.62 -23.11 19.42
C VAL A 12 -10.16 -21.81 18.74
N ALA A 13 -10.89 -20.71 18.99
CA ALA A 13 -10.37 -19.37 18.74
C ALA A 13 -10.57 -18.51 20.00
N THR A 14 -9.57 -18.51 20.88
CA THR A 14 -9.43 -17.53 21.97
C THR A 14 -9.53 -16.12 21.37
N SER A 15 -10.10 -15.14 22.08
CA SER A 15 -10.23 -13.74 21.58
C SER A 15 -8.92 -13.21 20.97
N THR A 16 -7.80 -13.51 21.64
CA THR A 16 -6.44 -13.17 21.21
C THR A 16 -6.01 -13.74 19.86
N TRP A 17 -6.52 -14.92 19.46
CA TRP A 17 -6.25 -15.50 18.14
C TRP A 17 -7.01 -14.75 17.05
N ILE A 18 -8.28 -14.40 17.29
CA ILE A 18 -9.11 -13.64 16.34
C ILE A 18 -8.51 -12.26 16.11
N ASP A 19 -8.07 -11.58 17.17
CA ASP A 19 -7.49 -10.25 17.06
C ASP A 19 -6.17 -10.27 16.27
N ARG A 20 -5.30 -11.27 16.50
CA ARG A 20 -4.06 -11.45 15.70
C ARG A 20 -4.35 -11.68 14.21
N GLN A 21 -5.35 -12.50 13.88
CA GLN A 21 -5.73 -12.71 12.47
C GLN A 21 -6.25 -11.42 11.83
N ARG A 22 -7.02 -10.60 12.57
CA ARG A 22 -7.48 -9.29 12.09
C ARG A 22 -6.30 -8.36 11.80
N THR A 23 -5.34 -8.25 12.71
CA THR A 23 -4.14 -7.42 12.51
C THR A 23 -3.33 -7.85 11.30
N ASN A 24 -3.16 -9.16 11.08
CA ASN A 24 -2.44 -9.68 9.91
C ASN A 24 -3.12 -9.30 8.59
N LEU A 25 -4.45 -9.38 8.53
CA LEU A 25 -5.20 -8.97 7.33
C LEU A 25 -5.01 -7.48 7.05
N VAL A 26 -5.09 -6.64 8.08
CA VAL A 26 -4.88 -5.19 7.94
C VAL A 26 -3.47 -4.87 7.43
N ALA A 27 -2.44 -5.55 7.96
CA ALA A 27 -1.07 -5.37 7.49
C ALA A 27 -0.89 -5.80 6.03
N TYR A 28 -1.54 -6.90 5.63
CA TYR A 28 -1.54 -7.35 4.24
C TYR A 28 -2.25 -6.36 3.29
N GLU A 29 -3.45 -5.91 3.66
CA GLU A 29 -4.20 -4.91 2.88
C GLU A 29 -3.40 -3.62 2.71
N TYR A 30 -2.75 -3.16 3.78
CA TYR A 30 -1.86 -2.01 3.75
C TYR A 30 -0.72 -2.18 2.72
N LEU A 31 -0.02 -3.31 2.74
CA LEU A 31 1.05 -3.59 1.78
C LEU A 31 0.54 -3.69 0.34
N CYS A 32 -0.66 -4.23 0.14
CA CYS A 32 -1.32 -4.27 -1.17
C CYS A 32 -1.55 -2.86 -1.70
N HIS A 33 -2.10 -1.96 -0.89
CA HIS A 33 -2.35 -0.57 -1.29
C HIS A 33 -1.06 0.21 -1.55
N ILE A 34 0.01 -0.05 -0.80
CA ILE A 34 1.34 0.51 -1.11
C ILE A 34 1.83 0.03 -2.47
N GLY A 35 1.67 -1.27 -2.77
CA GLY A 35 2.03 -1.84 -4.08
C GLY A 35 1.23 -1.21 -5.23
N GLU A 36 -0.08 -1.10 -5.07
CA GLU A 36 -0.97 -0.46 -6.05
C GLU A 36 -0.57 1.00 -6.30
N ALA A 37 -0.27 1.75 -5.25
CA ALA A 37 0.21 3.12 -5.36
C ALA A 37 1.58 3.21 -6.06
N LYS A 38 2.50 2.28 -5.76
CA LYS A 38 3.81 2.19 -6.42
C LYS A 38 3.64 2.02 -7.92
N ASP A 39 2.90 1.00 -8.33
CA ASP A 39 2.70 0.66 -9.74
C ASP A 39 2.04 1.82 -10.50
N TRP A 40 1.08 2.50 -9.88
CA TRP A 40 0.45 3.70 -10.45
C TRP A 40 1.44 4.86 -10.64
N ILE A 41 2.27 5.14 -9.62
CA ILE A 41 3.29 6.20 -9.69
C ILE A 41 4.32 5.88 -10.78
N GLU A 42 4.80 4.64 -10.87
CA GLU A 42 5.75 4.22 -11.91
C GLU A 42 5.15 4.34 -13.31
N ALA A 43 3.88 3.96 -13.47
CA ALA A 43 3.16 4.12 -14.73
C ALA A 43 3.02 5.60 -15.13
N CYS A 44 2.75 6.50 -14.19
CA CYS A 44 2.68 7.94 -14.46
C CYS A 44 4.06 8.54 -14.78
N LEU A 45 5.10 8.14 -14.06
CA LEU A 45 6.43 8.73 -14.16
C LEU A 45 7.31 8.09 -15.24
N GLY A 46 6.97 6.90 -15.73
CA GLY A 46 7.79 6.12 -16.65
C GLY A 46 9.15 5.72 -16.09
N GLN A 47 9.32 5.73 -14.76
CA GLN A 47 10.56 5.42 -14.07
C GLN A 47 10.29 4.46 -12.92
N GLU A 48 11.23 3.56 -12.66
CA GLU A 48 11.17 2.68 -11.49
C GLU A 48 11.40 3.49 -10.21
N ILE A 49 10.57 3.25 -9.20
CA ILE A 49 10.70 3.87 -7.87
C ILE A 49 11.11 2.83 -6.83
N PRO A 50 11.57 3.25 -5.64
CA PRO A 50 12.03 2.33 -4.62
C PRO A 50 11.00 1.25 -4.24
N PRO A 51 11.46 0.09 -3.74
CA PRO A 51 10.56 -1.00 -3.36
C PRO A 51 9.58 -0.56 -2.27
N VAL A 52 8.43 -1.25 -2.19
CA VAL A 52 7.33 -0.95 -1.25
C VAL A 52 7.77 -0.81 0.21
N THR A 53 8.85 -1.50 0.62
CA THR A 53 9.43 -1.41 1.97
C THR A 53 10.11 -0.08 2.28
N LYS A 54 10.52 0.69 1.27
CA LYS A 54 11.23 1.96 1.39
C LYS A 54 10.44 3.14 0.80
N LEU A 55 9.28 2.87 0.19
CA LEU A 55 8.50 3.86 -0.53
C LEU A 55 8.05 5.00 0.39
N GLU A 56 7.58 4.67 1.61
CA GLU A 56 7.14 5.69 2.58
C GLU A 56 8.23 6.70 2.92
N GLU A 57 9.46 6.25 3.13
CA GLU A 57 10.59 7.13 3.44
C GLU A 57 10.94 8.01 2.24
N PHE A 58 10.94 7.43 1.04
CA PHE A 58 11.23 8.17 -0.19
C PHE A 58 10.15 9.18 -0.57
N MET A 59 8.89 8.94 -0.22
CA MET A 59 7.80 9.89 -0.48
C MET A 59 7.81 11.09 0.49
N ARG A 60 8.42 10.97 1.68
CA ARG A 60 8.49 12.07 2.66
C ARG A 60 9.26 13.29 2.16
N ASN A 61 10.25 13.11 1.29
CA ASN A 61 11.00 14.23 0.72
C ASN A 61 10.17 15.05 -0.29
N GLY A 62 9.02 14.53 -0.72
CA GLY A 62 8.10 15.22 -1.64
C GLY A 62 8.54 15.30 -3.10
N ILE A 63 9.73 14.82 -3.47
CA ILE A 63 10.26 14.92 -4.84
C ILE A 63 9.38 14.15 -5.83
N ILE A 64 8.99 12.91 -5.48
CA ILE A 64 8.10 12.08 -6.31
C ILE A 64 6.74 12.75 -6.46
N LEU A 65 6.21 13.32 -5.38
CA LEU A 65 4.92 14.02 -5.38
C LEU A 65 4.96 15.26 -6.28
N ALA A 66 6.06 16.03 -6.24
CA ALA A 66 6.23 17.20 -7.09
C ALA A 66 6.35 16.82 -8.58
N LYS A 67 7.10 15.76 -8.91
CA LYS A 67 7.16 15.23 -10.28
C LYS A 67 5.78 14.83 -10.78
N LEU A 68 5.02 14.13 -9.95
CA LEU A 68 3.68 13.66 -10.28
C LEU A 68 2.70 14.83 -10.45
N ALA A 69 2.77 15.83 -9.57
CA ALA A 69 1.99 17.06 -9.69
C ALA A 69 2.28 17.80 -11.01
N ASN A 70 3.55 17.86 -11.43
CA ASN A 70 3.91 18.50 -12.70
C ASN A 70 3.42 17.72 -13.94
N ILE A 71 3.25 16.40 -13.85
CA ILE A 71 2.65 15.60 -14.93
C ILE A 71 1.15 15.84 -15.03
N ILE A 72 0.46 15.92 -13.88
CA ILE A 72 -0.99 16.12 -13.82
C ILE A 72 -1.35 17.58 -14.16
N HIS A 73 -0.57 18.54 -13.66
CA HIS A 73 -0.75 19.97 -13.89
C HIS A 73 0.61 20.66 -14.14
N PRO A 74 1.04 20.75 -15.41
CA PRO A 74 2.32 21.37 -15.76
C PRO A 74 2.37 22.84 -15.35
N GLY A 75 3.48 23.27 -14.73
CA GLY A 75 3.71 24.67 -14.35
C GLY A 75 3.33 25.04 -12.89
N THR A 76 3.05 24.04 -12.05
CA THR A 76 2.70 24.23 -10.63
C THR A 76 3.91 24.16 -9.68
N ALA A 77 5.06 23.68 -10.16
CA ALA A 77 6.27 23.44 -9.36
C ALA A 77 7.29 24.58 -9.47
#